data_AF-A0A7S0YX12-F1
#
_entry.id   AF-A0A7S0YX12-F1
#
_cell.length_a   1.000
_cell.length_b   1.000
_cell.length_c   1.000
_cell.angle_alpha   90.00
_cell.angle_beta   90.00
_cell.angle_gamma   90.00
#
_symmetry.space_group_name_H-M   'P 1'
#
loop_
_entity.id
_entity.type
_entity.pdbx_description
1 polymer ?
#
loop_
_entity_poly.entity_id
_entity_poly.type
_entity_poly.pdbx_seq_one_letter_code
_entity_poly.pdbx_strand_id
1 'polypeptide(L)'
;KSKPSQKGINADPHPPLFRAMTMSRRGAMLAIALCAAIDATHGFHVPLILHGSPKASISALASIRGSAPAHRATPPLVASSRRRAPVASPVMLLDDADRPGRSSGDSGPAGLIKDFVTQRALQTLLSNLDFAHQADHRNFLSRFLEHEGVQDFHGYGGLKCDWMEYLTTLRKTAPFDVVRRKPMRKMGSANNPYIKQQFYEYSINIDPARLAEDLCEVRVHLSEEWQLDLQLISAENAELFRQHNDVMVNGTDTQGQFQHPLLSQGDGDSPLRKSNYDLLEKYATHVASERVLHEMERSRADRHSHRWLREYIVLHGEGFEGDHGHGVGRAFLRGLLSAPPSVVPPQGKGGRPTLIDPLDIAARIMAERQVVADAWVGALEEVEEDHLAMRRRVLQDCFEADMISAVFSEEEEP
;
A
#
# COMPACT_ATOMS: atom_id res chain seq x y z
N LYS A 1 -77.22 1.24 -5.03
CA LYS A 1 -76.28 0.21 -5.52
C LYS A 1 -74.86 0.78 -5.44
N SER A 2 -74.22 0.61 -4.29
CA SER A 2 -72.85 1.04 -3.98
C SER A 2 -71.86 -0.02 -4.46
N LYS A 3 -70.78 0.39 -5.12
CA LYS A 3 -69.57 -0.42 -5.34
C LYS A 3 -68.42 0.24 -4.60
N PRO A 4 -67.64 -0.48 -3.78
CA PRO A 4 -66.48 0.09 -3.13
C PRO A 4 -65.24 0.00 -4.04
N SER A 5 -64.40 1.02 -3.94
CA SER A 5 -63.08 1.14 -4.53
C SER A 5 -62.06 0.50 -3.58
N GLN A 6 -61.34 -0.54 -4.05
CA GLN A 6 -60.19 -1.11 -3.36
C GLN A 6 -58.91 -0.40 -3.85
N LYS A 7 -58.30 0.39 -2.98
CA LYS A 7 -56.91 0.84 -3.11
C LYS A 7 -56.00 -0.27 -2.61
N GLY A 8 -55.19 -0.84 -3.51
CA GLY A 8 -54.06 -1.70 -3.16
C GLY A 8 -52.84 -0.85 -2.79
N ILE A 9 -52.30 -1.09 -1.60
CA ILE A 9 -51.02 -0.56 -1.13
C ILE A 9 -49.98 -1.63 -1.48
N ASN A 10 -49.09 -1.32 -2.44
CA ASN A 10 -47.87 -2.09 -2.65
C ASN A 10 -46.83 -1.60 -1.64
N ALA A 11 -46.43 -2.47 -0.73
CA ALA A 11 -45.28 -2.27 0.14
C ALA A 11 -44.03 -2.80 -0.57
N ASP A 12 -43.03 -1.93 -0.75
CA ASP A 12 -41.70 -2.31 -1.22
C ASP A 12 -40.96 -3.13 -0.13
N PRO A 13 -40.21 -4.18 -0.50
CA PRO A 13 -39.38 -4.92 0.46
C PRO A 13 -38.07 -4.17 0.72
N HIS A 14 -37.83 -3.80 1.99
CA HIS A 14 -36.53 -3.35 2.47
C HIS A 14 -35.49 -4.49 2.41
N PRO A 15 -34.21 -4.19 2.08
CA PRO A 15 -33.11 -5.16 2.20
C PRO A 15 -32.69 -5.34 3.66
N PRO A 16 -32.12 -6.50 4.04
CA PRO A 16 -31.74 -6.78 5.42
C PRO A 16 -30.48 -6.02 5.83
N LEU A 17 -30.56 -5.35 6.98
CA LEU A 17 -29.41 -4.81 7.71
C LEU A 17 -28.58 -5.97 8.26
N PHE A 18 -27.41 -6.22 7.65
CA PHE A 18 -26.37 -7.05 8.25
C PHE A 18 -25.72 -6.29 9.41
N ARG A 19 -25.98 -6.75 10.63
CA ARG A 19 -25.32 -6.30 11.85
C ARG A 19 -24.19 -7.28 12.15
N ALA A 20 -22.96 -6.93 11.76
CA ALA A 20 -21.78 -7.69 12.13
C ALA A 20 -21.55 -7.58 13.65
N MET A 21 -21.61 -8.71 14.35
CA MET A 21 -21.16 -8.83 15.73
C MET A 21 -19.63 -8.88 15.73
N THR A 22 -19.01 -7.88 16.35
CA THR A 22 -17.58 -7.90 16.67
C THR A 22 -17.35 -8.86 17.84
N MET A 23 -16.76 -10.03 17.55
CA MET A 23 -16.15 -10.87 18.59
C MET A 23 -14.72 -10.40 18.84
N SER A 24 -14.42 -10.10 20.11
CA SER A 24 -13.10 -9.72 20.60
C SER A 24 -12.06 -10.82 20.33
N ARG A 25 -11.09 -10.53 19.46
CA ARG A 25 -9.99 -11.44 19.04
C ARG A 25 -8.82 -11.52 20.02
N ARG A 26 -8.93 -10.94 21.23
CA ARG A 26 -7.88 -11.04 22.25
C ARG A 26 -7.67 -12.47 22.79
N GLY A 27 -8.57 -13.42 22.49
CA GLY A 27 -8.42 -14.83 22.90
C GLY A 27 -7.60 -15.72 21.95
N ALA A 28 -7.34 -15.32 20.70
CA ALA A 28 -6.69 -16.18 19.72
C ALA A 28 -5.14 -16.07 19.71
N MET A 29 -4.60 -14.92 20.14
CA MET A 29 -3.14 -14.68 20.21
C MET A 29 -2.42 -15.56 21.25
N LEU A 30 -3.12 -16.01 22.31
CA LEU A 30 -2.48 -16.80 23.37
C LEU A 30 -2.29 -18.29 23.00
N ALA A 31 -2.96 -18.78 21.95
CA ALA A 31 -2.87 -20.17 21.52
C ALA A 31 -1.70 -20.43 20.55
N ILE A 32 -1.25 -19.43 19.80
CA ILE A 32 -0.16 -19.57 18.83
C ILE A 32 1.22 -19.46 19.51
N ALA A 33 1.32 -18.64 20.57
CA ALA A 33 2.56 -18.53 21.37
C ALA A 33 2.89 -19.80 22.18
N LEU A 34 1.90 -20.67 22.45
CA LEU A 34 2.13 -21.90 23.22
C LEU A 34 2.58 -23.09 22.36
N CYS A 35 2.46 -23.03 21.03
CA CYS A 35 2.90 -24.09 20.13
C CYS A 35 4.36 -23.93 19.66
N ALA A 36 4.97 -22.75 19.80
CA ALA A 36 6.36 -22.50 19.38
C ALA A 36 7.41 -22.88 20.45
N ALA A 37 7.01 -23.29 21.66
CA ALA A 37 7.91 -23.54 22.78
C ALA A 37 8.20 -25.03 23.08
N ILE A 38 7.74 -25.98 22.25
CA ILE A 38 7.89 -27.43 22.52
C ILE A 38 8.81 -28.16 21.51
N ASP A 39 9.25 -27.53 20.43
CA ASP A 39 10.01 -28.22 19.36
C ASP A 39 11.55 -28.17 19.47
N ALA A 40 12.07 -28.00 20.69
CA ALA A 40 13.50 -28.05 20.95
C ALA A 40 13.82 -29.01 22.10
N THR A 41 13.47 -30.30 21.95
CA THR A 41 14.22 -31.43 22.54
C THR A 41 13.53 -32.76 22.21
N HIS A 42 14.31 -33.65 21.59
CA HIS A 42 14.11 -35.11 21.42
C HIS A 42 13.98 -35.57 19.97
N GLY A 43 15.12 -36.03 19.45
CA GLY A 43 15.14 -36.95 18.32
C GLY A 43 14.46 -38.26 18.68
N PHE A 44 13.47 -38.63 17.88
CA PHE A 44 12.91 -39.98 17.86
C PHE A 44 12.70 -40.43 16.41
N HIS A 45 13.32 -41.56 16.09
CA HIS A 45 12.99 -42.41 14.96
C HIS A 45 11.53 -42.87 15.06
N VAL A 46 10.75 -42.74 13.98
CA VAL A 46 9.48 -43.47 13.81
C VAL A 46 9.49 -44.17 12.45
N PRO A 47 9.14 -45.47 12.38
CA PRO A 47 9.22 -46.26 11.16
C PRO A 47 7.98 -46.12 10.26
N LEU A 48 8.23 -46.36 8.98
CA LEU A 48 7.27 -46.52 7.89
C LEU A 48 6.19 -47.57 8.24
N ILE A 49 4.91 -47.20 8.16
CA ILE A 49 3.80 -48.16 8.07
C ILE A 49 2.94 -47.81 6.85
N LEU A 50 3.06 -48.66 5.84
CA LEU A 50 2.21 -48.77 4.65
C LEU A 50 0.90 -49.47 5.01
N HIS A 51 -0.25 -48.84 4.76
CA HIS A 51 -1.59 -49.42 4.50
C HIS A 51 -2.46 -48.23 4.03
N GLY A 52 -3.37 -48.27 3.05
CA GLY A 52 -3.94 -49.30 2.20
C GLY A 52 -5.09 -48.61 1.45
N SER A 53 -5.22 -48.85 0.14
CA SER A 53 -6.33 -48.38 -0.70
C SER A 53 -7.69 -48.92 -0.22
N PRO A 54 -8.79 -48.24 -0.57
CA PRO A 54 -9.75 -48.94 -1.43
C PRO A 54 -10.23 -48.14 -2.63
N LYS A 55 -10.67 -48.93 -3.60
CA LYS A 55 -11.12 -48.65 -4.97
C LYS A 55 -12.58 -48.21 -5.04
N ALA A 56 -12.93 -47.75 -6.26
CA ALA A 56 -14.23 -47.76 -6.95
C ALA A 56 -14.86 -46.36 -7.12
N SER A 57 -15.53 -45.99 -8.22
CA SER A 57 -15.64 -46.56 -9.57
C SER A 57 -16.25 -45.50 -10.50
N ILE A 58 -15.68 -45.39 -11.69
CA ILE A 58 -16.25 -45.20 -13.04
C ILE A 58 -17.77 -44.93 -13.16
N SER A 59 -18.12 -43.81 -13.83
CA SER A 59 -19.10 -43.62 -14.94
C SER A 59 -19.51 -42.13 -14.97
N ALA A 60 -19.71 -41.39 -16.08
CA ALA A 60 -20.08 -41.75 -17.44
C ALA A 60 -19.64 -40.65 -18.45
N LEU A 61 -19.40 -41.09 -19.68
CA LEU A 61 -19.27 -40.31 -20.90
C LEU A 61 -20.61 -39.71 -21.32
N ALA A 62 -20.63 -38.41 -21.66
CA ALA A 62 -21.64 -37.84 -22.54
C ALA A 62 -20.98 -36.88 -23.53
N SER A 63 -21.01 -37.30 -24.79
CA SER A 63 -20.62 -36.56 -25.98
C SER A 63 -21.68 -35.51 -26.31
N ILE A 64 -21.29 -34.24 -26.41
CA ILE A 64 -22.08 -33.21 -27.09
C ILE A 64 -21.15 -32.43 -28.01
N ARG A 65 -21.28 -32.71 -29.31
CA ARG A 65 -20.85 -31.83 -30.41
C ARG A 65 -21.71 -30.56 -30.38
N GLY A 66 -21.07 -29.41 -30.22
CA GLY A 66 -21.68 -28.10 -30.36
C GLY A 66 -20.79 -27.21 -31.23
N SER A 67 -21.34 -26.79 -32.36
CA SER A 67 -20.71 -26.04 -33.44
C SER A 67 -20.24 -24.65 -33.00
N ALA A 68 -19.01 -24.27 -33.37
CA ALA A 68 -18.44 -22.95 -33.15
C ALA A 68 -19.00 -21.91 -34.15
N PRO A 69 -19.44 -20.73 -33.71
CA PRO A 69 -19.60 -19.58 -34.60
C PRO A 69 -18.26 -18.85 -34.75
N ALA A 70 -17.93 -18.50 -36.00
CA ALA A 70 -16.75 -17.73 -36.37
C ALA A 70 -16.78 -16.33 -35.73
N HIS A 71 -15.90 -16.08 -34.77
CA HIS A 71 -15.63 -14.74 -34.26
C HIS A 71 -14.75 -13.98 -35.24
N ARG A 72 -15.32 -12.89 -35.76
CA ARG A 72 -14.69 -11.88 -36.60
C ARG A 72 -13.57 -11.20 -35.79
N ALA A 73 -12.33 -11.34 -36.25
CA ALA A 73 -11.16 -10.71 -35.65
C ALA A 73 -11.29 -9.17 -35.68
N THR A 74 -11.50 -8.57 -34.52
CA THR A 74 -11.23 -7.16 -34.29
C THR A 74 -9.72 -6.98 -34.09
N PRO A 75 -9.06 -6.03 -34.79
CA PRO A 75 -7.65 -5.78 -34.60
C PRO A 75 -7.36 -5.26 -33.18
N PRO A 76 -6.18 -5.56 -32.60
CA PRO A 76 -5.80 -5.04 -31.30
C PRO A 76 -5.69 -3.52 -31.38
N LEU A 77 -6.51 -2.84 -30.58
CA LEU A 77 -6.32 -1.43 -30.27
C LEU A 77 -4.95 -1.30 -29.58
N VAL A 78 -4.00 -0.72 -30.30
CA VAL A 78 -2.72 -0.25 -29.76
C VAL A 78 -3.05 0.68 -28.60
N ALA A 79 -2.82 0.21 -27.36
CA ALA A 79 -2.89 1.04 -26.18
C ALA A 79 -1.84 2.14 -26.35
N SER A 80 -2.30 3.35 -26.68
CA SER A 80 -1.50 4.56 -26.68
C SER A 80 -1.04 4.79 -25.24
N SER A 81 0.17 4.31 -24.92
CA SER A 81 0.88 4.72 -23.72
C SER A 81 1.15 6.21 -23.86
N ARG A 82 0.26 7.05 -23.35
CA ARG A 82 0.54 8.47 -23.17
C ARG A 82 1.73 8.54 -22.21
N ARG A 83 2.92 8.80 -22.75
CA ARG A 83 4.09 9.21 -21.97
C ARG A 83 3.69 10.46 -21.21
N ARG A 84 3.32 10.31 -19.94
CA ARG A 84 3.13 11.43 -19.03
C ARG A 84 4.48 12.15 -18.94
N ALA A 85 4.46 13.48 -18.98
CA ALA A 85 5.66 14.25 -18.72
C ALA A 85 6.23 13.81 -17.36
N PRO A 86 7.54 13.57 -17.24
CA PRO A 86 8.14 13.30 -15.95
C PRO A 86 7.86 14.52 -15.08
N VAL A 87 6.93 14.36 -14.13
CA VAL A 87 6.88 15.27 -12.99
C VAL A 87 8.24 15.11 -12.35
N ALA A 88 9.03 16.18 -12.33
CA ALA A 88 10.35 16.17 -11.70
C ALA A 88 10.15 15.84 -10.23
N SER A 89 10.25 14.55 -9.89
CA SER A 89 10.25 14.09 -8.53
C SER A 89 11.55 14.58 -7.92
N PRO A 90 11.50 15.42 -6.86
CA PRO A 90 12.71 15.76 -6.13
C PRO A 90 13.35 14.46 -5.64
N VAL A 91 14.65 14.32 -5.89
CA VAL A 91 15.48 13.20 -5.40
C VAL A 91 15.29 13.12 -3.89
N MET A 92 14.58 12.09 -3.43
CA MET A 92 14.29 11.87 -2.02
C MET A 92 15.43 11.05 -1.45
N LEU A 93 16.60 11.69 -1.32
CA LEU A 93 17.58 11.26 -0.34
C LEU A 93 16.84 11.18 1.00
N LEU A 94 16.93 10.03 1.67
CA LEU A 94 16.42 9.83 3.04
C LEU A 94 17.07 10.76 4.08
N ASP A 95 17.86 11.76 3.65
CA ASP A 95 18.15 13.00 4.37
C ASP A 95 16.87 13.85 4.53
N ASP A 96 15.85 13.25 5.14
CA ASP A 96 14.61 13.88 5.58
C ASP A 96 14.82 14.89 6.73
N ALA A 97 16.08 15.12 7.14
CA ALA A 97 16.47 16.06 8.18
C ALA A 97 16.11 17.52 7.82
N ASP A 98 16.00 17.84 6.53
CA ASP A 98 15.83 19.22 6.05
C ASP A 98 14.38 19.58 5.66
N ARG A 99 13.38 18.68 5.81
CA ARG A 99 11.98 19.06 5.57
C ARG A 99 11.49 20.00 6.70
N PRO A 100 11.22 21.29 6.42
CA PRO A 100 10.77 22.22 7.44
C PRO A 100 9.38 21.82 7.94
N GLY A 101 9.25 21.62 9.25
CA GLY A 101 7.96 21.33 9.90
C GLY A 101 7.73 19.89 10.33
N ARG A 102 8.64 18.96 10.01
CA ARG A 102 8.51 17.58 10.54
C ARG A 102 8.70 17.60 12.06
N SER A 103 7.67 17.19 12.79
CA SER A 103 7.75 17.13 14.25
C SER A 103 8.85 16.14 14.63
N SER A 104 9.83 16.60 15.40
CA SER A 104 11.08 15.88 15.72
C SER A 104 10.88 14.57 16.48
N GLY A 105 9.64 14.20 16.83
CA GLY A 105 9.32 13.03 17.62
C GLY A 105 9.25 11.72 16.83
N ASP A 106 9.00 11.74 15.52
CA ASP A 106 8.73 10.50 14.76
C ASP A 106 9.53 10.38 13.45
N SER A 107 10.70 11.01 13.36
CA SER A 107 11.60 10.94 12.18
C SER A 107 12.25 9.56 11.97
N GLY A 108 11.83 8.55 12.74
CA GLY A 108 12.30 7.19 12.63
C GLY A 108 11.67 6.40 11.48
N PRO A 109 12.05 5.13 11.33
CA PRO A 109 11.41 4.21 10.38
C PRO A 109 9.90 4.03 10.63
N ALA A 110 9.42 4.32 11.85
CA ALA A 110 8.01 4.29 12.22
C ALA A 110 7.20 5.39 11.53
N GLY A 111 7.65 6.66 11.60
CA GLY A 111 6.99 7.75 10.88
C GLY A 111 6.94 7.53 9.37
N LEU A 112 8.02 6.98 8.79
CA LEU A 112 8.09 6.66 7.35
C LEU A 112 7.01 5.67 6.91
N ILE A 113 6.79 4.59 7.66
CA ILE A 113 5.73 3.62 7.32
C ILE A 113 4.33 4.19 7.60
N LYS A 114 4.18 5.06 8.61
CA LYS A 114 2.92 5.75 8.93
C LYS A 114 2.54 6.78 7.85
N ASP A 115 3.50 7.48 7.25
CA ASP A 115 3.32 8.31 6.06
C ASP A 115 2.89 7.45 4.87
N PHE A 116 3.59 6.33 4.66
CA PHE A 116 3.32 5.45 3.53
C PHE A 116 1.93 4.79 3.60
N VAL A 117 1.50 4.29 4.77
CA VAL A 117 0.13 3.73 4.93
C VAL A 117 -0.94 4.80 4.71
N THR A 118 -0.69 6.05 5.11
CA THR A 118 -1.61 7.17 4.88
C THR A 118 -1.75 7.48 3.40
N GLN A 119 -0.64 7.52 2.66
CA GLN A 119 -0.66 7.70 1.21
C GLN A 119 -1.48 6.60 0.52
N ARG A 120 -1.26 5.33 0.88
CA ARG A 120 -1.98 4.19 0.28
C ARG A 120 -3.44 4.14 0.70
N ALA A 121 -3.77 4.54 1.93
CA ALA A 121 -5.14 4.68 2.39
C ALA A 121 -5.88 5.77 1.61
N LEU A 122 -5.22 6.90 1.34
CA LEU A 122 -5.79 7.97 0.52
C LEU A 122 -6.09 7.48 -0.91
N GLN A 123 -5.16 6.78 -1.55
CA GLN A 123 -5.36 6.20 -2.88
C GLN A 123 -6.51 5.18 -2.90
N THR A 124 -6.59 4.33 -1.87
CA THR A 124 -7.67 3.34 -1.72
C THR A 124 -9.02 4.02 -1.52
N LEU A 125 -9.10 5.05 -0.67
CA LEU A 125 -10.32 5.83 -0.44
C LEU A 125 -10.76 6.56 -1.71
N LEU A 126 -9.84 7.19 -2.46
CA LEU A 126 -10.15 7.83 -3.75
C LEU A 126 -10.73 6.83 -4.75
N SER A 127 -10.21 5.60 -4.79
CA SER A 127 -10.75 4.53 -5.63
C SER A 127 -12.15 4.10 -5.19
N ASN A 128 -12.40 4.01 -3.89
CA ASN A 128 -13.72 3.68 -3.34
C ASN A 128 -14.75 4.79 -3.65
N LEU A 129 -14.35 6.06 -3.56
CA LEU A 129 -15.20 7.20 -3.90
C LEU A 129 -15.56 7.23 -5.40
N ASP A 130 -14.63 6.84 -6.28
CA ASP A 130 -14.90 6.67 -7.71
C ASP A 130 -15.95 5.57 -7.95
N PHE A 131 -15.82 4.43 -7.26
CA PHE A 131 -16.78 3.34 -7.34
C PHE A 131 -18.17 3.73 -6.80
N ALA A 132 -18.21 4.51 -5.71
CA ALA A 132 -19.43 5.05 -5.13
C ALA A 132 -20.01 6.25 -5.91
N HIS A 133 -19.37 6.67 -7.01
CA HIS A 133 -19.76 7.83 -7.82
C HIS A 133 -19.82 9.16 -7.04
N GLN A 134 -18.99 9.32 -6.02
CA GLN A 134 -18.89 10.52 -5.18
C GLN A 134 -17.78 11.47 -5.68
N ALA A 135 -17.92 11.93 -6.93
CA ALA A 135 -16.89 12.72 -7.61
C ALA A 135 -16.49 14.01 -6.87
N ASP A 136 -17.41 14.64 -6.15
CA ASP A 136 -17.13 15.87 -5.40
C ASP A 136 -16.21 15.65 -4.19
N HIS A 137 -16.47 14.60 -3.41
CA HIS A 137 -15.61 14.20 -2.28
C HIS A 137 -14.23 13.77 -2.78
N ARG A 138 -14.18 13.02 -3.88
CA ARG A 138 -12.92 12.64 -4.53
C ARG A 138 -12.13 13.86 -4.99
N ASN A 139 -12.77 14.79 -5.71
CA ASN A 139 -12.10 15.98 -6.23
C ASN A 139 -11.53 16.83 -5.09
N PHE A 140 -12.28 16.97 -3.98
CA PHE A 140 -11.79 17.63 -2.78
C PHE A 140 -10.54 16.94 -2.22
N LEU A 141 -10.62 15.64 -1.89
CA LEU A 141 -9.49 14.89 -1.32
C LEU A 141 -8.25 14.87 -2.23
N SER A 142 -8.44 14.72 -3.55
CA SER A 142 -7.34 14.71 -4.51
C SER A 142 -6.58 16.03 -4.58
N ARG A 143 -7.17 17.14 -4.16
CA ARG A 143 -6.55 18.48 -4.18
C ARG A 143 -6.16 18.97 -2.78
N PHE A 144 -6.61 18.26 -1.76
CA PHE A 144 -6.35 18.60 -0.38
C PHE A 144 -4.84 18.59 -0.11
N LEU A 145 -4.32 19.69 0.43
CA LEU A 145 -2.88 19.91 0.65
C LEU A 145 -2.03 19.62 -0.59
N GLU A 146 -2.53 20.01 -1.76
CA GLU A 146 -1.85 19.88 -3.07
C GLU A 146 -1.57 18.43 -3.52
N HIS A 147 -2.27 17.42 -3.03
CA HIS A 147 -2.03 16.01 -3.41
C HIS A 147 -2.58 15.63 -4.81
N GLU A 148 -2.61 16.58 -5.76
CA GLU A 148 -3.11 16.32 -7.10
C GLU A 148 -2.27 15.27 -7.81
N GLY A 149 -2.93 14.26 -8.37
CA GLY A 149 -2.28 13.13 -9.02
C GLY A 149 -1.88 11.98 -8.08
N VAL A 150 -2.06 12.11 -6.76
CA VAL A 150 -1.71 11.04 -5.81
C VAL A 150 -2.40 9.72 -6.14
N GLN A 151 -3.62 9.75 -6.68
CA GLN A 151 -4.37 8.54 -7.06
C GLN A 151 -3.63 7.64 -8.05
N ASP A 152 -2.89 8.24 -8.98
CA ASP A 152 -2.20 7.51 -10.05
C ASP A 152 -0.73 7.20 -9.71
N PHE A 153 -0.24 7.66 -8.56
CA PHE A 153 1.17 7.55 -8.19
C PHE A 153 1.51 6.16 -7.63
N HIS A 154 2.33 5.37 -8.35
CA HIS A 154 2.84 4.07 -7.88
C HIS A 154 4.26 4.19 -7.33
N GLY A 155 4.38 4.84 -6.18
CA GLY A 155 5.63 4.97 -5.42
C GLY A 155 5.37 5.20 -3.94
N TYR A 156 6.43 5.29 -3.15
CA TYR A 156 6.37 5.82 -1.77
C TYR A 156 6.83 7.29 -1.76
N GLY A 157 6.45 8.04 -0.73
CA GLY A 157 6.80 9.46 -0.61
C GLY A 157 5.94 10.41 -1.46
N GLY A 158 4.78 9.96 -1.91
CA GLY A 158 3.76 10.78 -2.58
C GLY A 158 2.95 11.64 -1.62
N LEU A 159 3.06 11.41 -0.30
CA LEU A 159 2.51 12.28 0.73
C LEU A 159 3.42 13.51 0.88
N LYS A 160 2.85 14.70 0.67
CA LYS A 160 3.58 15.97 0.67
C LYS A 160 3.83 16.53 2.07
N CYS A 161 3.06 16.08 3.06
CA CYS A 161 3.20 16.45 4.47
C CYS A 161 3.24 15.19 5.35
N ASP A 162 3.48 15.38 6.64
CA ASP A 162 3.43 14.32 7.64
C ASP A 162 1.99 13.77 7.78
N TRP A 163 1.84 12.47 8.03
CA TRP A 163 0.54 11.84 8.15
C TRP A 163 -0.35 12.46 9.24
N MET A 164 0.24 12.86 10.38
CA MET A 164 -0.47 13.47 11.49
C MET A 164 -0.96 14.86 11.09
N GLU A 165 -0.12 15.63 10.39
CA GLU A 165 -0.47 16.94 9.83
C GLU A 165 -1.62 16.80 8.82
N TYR A 166 -1.53 15.84 7.90
CA TYR A 166 -2.58 15.58 6.90
C TYR A 166 -3.93 15.31 7.57
N LEU A 167 -4.00 14.32 8.48
CA LEU A 167 -5.23 13.91 9.12
C LEU A 167 -5.79 14.98 10.07
N THR A 168 -4.92 15.64 10.85
CA THR A 168 -5.33 16.71 11.77
C THR A 168 -5.89 17.90 11.00
N THR A 169 -5.25 18.31 9.91
CA THR A 169 -5.72 19.42 9.07
C THR A 169 -7.03 19.07 8.39
N LEU A 170 -7.15 17.84 7.86
CA LEU A 170 -8.38 17.36 7.24
C LEU A 170 -9.54 17.39 8.24
N ARG A 171 -9.31 16.94 9.48
CA ARG A 171 -10.32 16.95 10.54
C ARG A 171 -10.71 18.34 11.04
N LYS A 172 -9.77 19.27 11.10
CA LYS A 172 -10.02 20.67 11.51
C LYS A 172 -10.69 21.50 10.40
N THR A 173 -10.72 21.01 9.16
CA THR A 173 -11.33 21.73 8.05
C THR A 173 -12.86 21.74 8.20
N ALA A 174 -13.45 22.93 8.21
CA ALA A 174 -14.89 23.09 8.37
C ALA A 174 -15.68 22.49 7.19
N PRO A 175 -16.88 21.92 7.44
CA PRO A 175 -17.77 21.46 6.38
C PRO A 175 -18.21 22.61 5.46
N PHE A 176 -18.41 22.32 4.17
CA PHE A 176 -18.87 23.32 3.20
C PHE A 176 -19.73 22.68 2.10
N ASP A 177 -20.60 23.49 1.48
CA ASP A 177 -21.48 23.05 0.40
C ASP A 177 -20.92 23.39 -0.98
N VAL A 178 -20.90 22.40 -1.87
CA VAL A 178 -20.58 22.57 -3.29
C VAL A 178 -21.87 22.63 -4.09
N VAL A 179 -22.17 23.78 -4.68
CA VAL A 179 -23.34 23.96 -5.55
C VAL A 179 -23.00 23.48 -6.96
N ARG A 180 -23.70 22.46 -7.43
CA ARG A 180 -23.58 21.92 -8.80
C ARG A 180 -24.79 22.32 -9.63
N ARG A 181 -24.52 22.77 -10.86
CA ARG A 181 -25.55 23.11 -11.85
C ARG A 181 -25.56 22.01 -12.91
N LYS A 182 -26.64 21.24 -12.98
CA LYS A 182 -26.82 20.23 -14.04
C LYS A 182 -27.90 20.70 -15.01
N PRO A 183 -27.66 20.62 -16.34
CA PRO A 183 -28.70 20.94 -17.30
C PRO A 183 -29.81 19.89 -17.19
N MET A 184 -31.06 20.35 -17.06
CA MET A 184 -32.20 19.45 -17.14
C MET A 184 -32.26 18.85 -18.55
N ARG A 185 -32.64 17.56 -18.66
CA ARG A 185 -32.90 16.96 -19.97
C ARG A 185 -33.91 17.82 -20.71
N LYS A 186 -33.53 18.34 -21.89
CA LYS A 186 -34.45 19.09 -22.74
C LYS A 186 -35.67 18.24 -23.02
N MET A 187 -36.84 18.64 -22.53
CA MET A 187 -38.10 18.06 -22.97
C MET A 187 -38.50 18.72 -24.30
N GLY A 188 -38.12 18.12 -25.42
CA GLY A 188 -38.46 18.60 -26.77
C GLY A 188 -37.49 18.14 -27.85
N SER A 189 -37.77 18.52 -29.10
CA SER A 189 -36.87 18.27 -30.24
C SER A 189 -35.51 18.96 -30.01
N ALA A 190 -34.42 18.24 -30.25
CA ALA A 190 -33.04 18.68 -29.97
C ALA A 190 -32.68 20.06 -30.58
N ASN A 191 -33.35 20.41 -31.68
CA ASN A 191 -33.10 21.63 -32.46
C ASN A 191 -34.12 22.75 -32.24
N ASN A 192 -34.94 22.71 -31.17
CA ASN A 192 -35.87 23.81 -30.90
C ASN A 192 -35.15 25.03 -30.28
N PRO A 193 -35.01 26.17 -30.99
CA PRO A 193 -34.31 27.36 -30.48
C PRO A 193 -35.10 28.09 -29.38
N TYR A 194 -36.39 27.79 -29.22
CA TYR A 194 -37.26 28.45 -28.23
C TYR A 194 -37.20 27.79 -26.84
N ILE A 195 -36.61 26.59 -26.72
CA ILE A 195 -36.44 25.92 -25.42
C ILE A 195 -35.16 26.43 -24.76
N LYS A 196 -35.31 27.36 -23.83
CA LYS A 196 -34.20 27.81 -22.96
C LYS A 196 -33.68 26.63 -22.15
N GLN A 197 -32.36 26.47 -22.10
CA GLN A 197 -31.73 25.43 -21.30
C GLN A 197 -31.98 25.72 -19.81
N GLN A 198 -32.82 24.90 -19.18
CA GLN A 198 -33.04 24.96 -17.75
C GLN A 198 -31.92 24.19 -17.03
N PHE A 199 -31.47 24.73 -15.91
CA PHE A 199 -30.51 24.08 -15.02
C PHE A 199 -31.21 23.81 -13.70
N TYR A 200 -30.96 22.64 -13.13
CA TYR A 200 -31.29 22.36 -11.75
C TYR A 200 -30.01 22.48 -10.92
N GLU A 201 -30.10 23.23 -9.83
CA GLU A 201 -29.01 23.44 -8.88
C GLU A 201 -29.25 22.55 -7.68
N TYR A 202 -28.20 21.84 -7.25
CA TYR A 202 -28.23 21.05 -6.02
C TYR A 202 -26.93 21.29 -5.27
N SER A 203 -27.04 21.39 -3.95
CA SER A 203 -25.89 21.46 -3.04
C SER A 203 -25.47 20.05 -2.64
N ILE A 204 -24.16 19.86 -2.53
CA ILE A 204 -23.54 18.67 -1.98
C ILE A 204 -22.73 19.14 -0.78
N ASN A 205 -23.08 18.66 0.40
CA ASN A 205 -22.29 18.93 1.59
C ASN A 205 -21.04 18.04 1.59
N ILE A 206 -19.87 18.66 1.71
CA ILE A 206 -18.60 17.96 1.94
C ILE A 206 -18.24 18.17 3.40
N ASP A 207 -18.08 17.06 4.12
CA ASP A 207 -17.65 17.02 5.52
C ASP A 207 -16.23 16.43 5.61
N PRO A 208 -15.19 17.28 5.69
CA PRO A 208 -13.80 16.83 5.78
C PRO A 208 -13.51 15.99 7.02
N ALA A 209 -14.18 16.25 8.15
CA ALA A 209 -13.97 15.49 9.37
C ALA A 209 -14.42 14.04 9.19
N ARG A 210 -15.56 13.83 8.53
CA ARG A 210 -16.02 12.49 8.15
C ARG A 210 -15.06 11.79 7.19
N LEU A 211 -14.53 12.50 6.19
CA LEU A 211 -13.53 11.94 5.27
C LEU A 211 -12.23 11.55 5.99
N ALA A 212 -11.82 12.29 7.02
CA ALA A 212 -10.69 11.92 7.86
C ALA A 212 -10.96 10.63 8.66
N GLU A 213 -12.18 10.43 9.14
CA GLU A 213 -12.60 9.20 9.82
C GLU A 213 -12.61 8.01 8.85
N ASP A 214 -13.23 8.16 7.67
CA ASP A 214 -13.20 7.14 6.60
C ASP A 214 -11.75 6.77 6.22
N LEU A 215 -10.86 7.77 6.16
CA LEU A 215 -9.44 7.55 5.87
C LEU A 215 -8.73 6.80 7.00
N CYS A 216 -9.02 7.11 8.26
CA CYS A 216 -8.47 6.37 9.41
C CYS A 216 -8.93 4.91 9.41
N GLU A 217 -10.19 4.62 9.06
CA GLU A 217 -10.71 3.26 8.92
C GLU A 217 -9.94 2.47 7.85
N VAL A 218 -9.72 3.08 6.68
CA VAL A 218 -8.92 2.46 5.61
C VAL A 218 -7.47 2.24 6.06
N ARG A 219 -6.86 3.17 6.81
CA ARG A 219 -5.50 3.00 7.38
C ARG A 219 -5.43 1.78 8.30
N VAL A 220 -6.39 1.60 9.20
CA VAL A 220 -6.43 0.44 10.11
C VAL A 220 -6.52 -0.87 9.32
N HIS A 221 -7.41 -0.93 8.33
CA HIS A 221 -7.55 -2.11 7.49
C HIS A 221 -6.25 -2.44 6.72
N LEU A 222 -5.62 -1.42 6.13
CA LEU A 222 -4.34 -1.61 5.43
C LEU A 222 -3.22 -2.00 6.39
N SER A 223 -3.16 -1.44 7.60
CA SER A 223 -2.13 -1.82 8.57
C SER A 223 -2.24 -3.29 8.98
N GLU A 224 -3.46 -3.81 9.17
CA GLU A 224 -3.66 -5.23 9.48
C GLU A 224 -3.25 -6.14 8.30
N GLU A 225 -3.60 -5.76 7.07
CA GLU A 225 -3.19 -6.47 5.85
C GLU A 225 -1.67 -6.51 5.71
N TRP A 226 -1.01 -5.36 5.92
CA TRP A 226 0.43 -5.21 5.74
C TRP A 226 1.25 -5.91 6.81
N GLN A 227 0.75 -6.02 8.05
CA GLN A 227 1.42 -6.80 9.09
C GLN A 227 1.60 -8.26 8.67
N LEU A 228 0.61 -8.84 7.98
CA LEU A 228 0.69 -10.20 7.44
C LEU A 228 1.61 -10.24 6.21
N ASP A 229 1.46 -9.29 5.30
CA ASP A 229 2.20 -9.27 4.05
C ASP A 229 3.70 -9.06 4.27
N LEU A 230 4.11 -8.23 5.24
CA LEU A 230 5.51 -7.98 5.57
C LEU A 230 6.24 -9.24 6.06
N GLN A 231 5.54 -10.22 6.64
CA GLN A 231 6.13 -11.49 7.05
C GLN A 231 6.61 -12.33 5.84
N LEU A 232 6.05 -12.08 4.66
CA LEU A 232 6.40 -12.76 3.42
C LEU A 232 7.78 -12.35 2.87
N ILE A 233 8.37 -11.25 3.36
CA ILE A 233 9.70 -10.78 2.94
C ILE A 233 10.77 -11.86 3.17
N SER A 234 10.69 -12.61 4.27
CA SER A 234 11.61 -13.71 4.57
C SER A 234 11.55 -14.82 3.50
N ALA A 235 10.35 -15.22 3.10
CA ALA A 235 10.12 -16.23 2.07
C ALA A 235 10.57 -15.74 0.69
N GLU A 236 10.33 -14.46 0.37
CA GLU A 236 10.78 -13.83 -0.87
C GLU A 236 12.32 -13.79 -0.96
N ASN A 237 13.00 -13.45 0.14
CA ASN A 237 14.47 -13.49 0.19
C ASN A 237 15.02 -14.90 -0.04
N ALA A 238 14.40 -15.92 0.57
CA ALA A 238 14.77 -17.32 0.36
C ALA A 238 14.56 -17.73 -1.11
N GLU A 239 13.47 -17.30 -1.73
CA GLU A 239 13.16 -17.57 -3.12
C GLU A 239 14.15 -16.92 -4.09
N LEU A 240 14.58 -15.68 -3.81
CA LEU A 240 15.63 -14.99 -4.57
C LEU A 240 16.96 -15.76 -4.57
N PHE A 241 17.38 -16.26 -3.40
CA PHE A 241 18.59 -17.08 -3.29
C PHE A 241 18.43 -18.42 -4.00
N ARG A 242 17.29 -19.09 -3.83
CA ARG A 242 16.99 -20.35 -4.52
C ARG A 242 17.10 -20.17 -6.03
N GLN A 243 16.46 -19.14 -6.57
CA GLN A 243 16.48 -18.84 -8.00
C GLN A 243 17.91 -18.56 -8.49
N HIS A 244 18.68 -17.75 -7.76
CA HIS A 244 20.07 -17.47 -8.12
C HIS A 244 20.92 -18.75 -8.16
N ASN A 245 20.83 -19.58 -7.11
CA ASN A 245 21.57 -20.84 -7.04
C ASN A 245 21.18 -21.81 -8.16
N ASP A 246 19.90 -21.90 -8.49
CA ASP A 246 19.41 -22.77 -9.56
C ASP A 246 19.94 -22.33 -10.93
N VAL A 247 19.90 -21.02 -11.21
CA VAL A 247 20.49 -20.45 -12.44
C VAL A 247 22.00 -20.68 -12.49
N MET A 248 22.72 -20.58 -11.38
CA MET A 248 24.16 -20.82 -11.32
C MET A 248 24.53 -22.29 -11.57
N VAL A 249 23.73 -23.24 -11.07
CA VAL A 249 24.01 -24.68 -11.20
C VAL A 249 23.51 -25.23 -12.54
N ASN A 250 22.28 -24.88 -12.93
CA ASN A 250 21.58 -25.47 -14.07
C ASN A 250 21.54 -24.57 -15.31
N GLY A 251 22.05 -23.33 -15.21
CA GLY A 251 21.97 -22.32 -16.27
C GLY A 251 20.57 -21.73 -16.48
N THR A 252 19.54 -22.27 -15.80
CA THR A 252 18.13 -21.85 -15.92
C THR A 252 17.39 -22.10 -14.60
N ASP A 253 16.28 -21.39 -14.36
CA ASP A 253 15.40 -21.60 -13.20
C ASP A 253 14.43 -22.75 -13.49
N THR A 254 14.80 -23.95 -13.03
CA THR A 254 14.08 -25.20 -13.24
C THR A 254 12.73 -25.22 -12.52
N GLN A 255 12.58 -24.46 -11.44
CA GLN A 255 11.37 -24.43 -10.63
C GLN A 255 10.49 -23.19 -10.85
N GLY A 256 10.88 -22.29 -11.76
CA GLY A 256 10.15 -21.06 -12.05
C GLY A 256 8.67 -21.27 -12.40
N GLN A 257 8.33 -22.42 -12.99
CA GLN A 257 6.95 -22.76 -13.37
C GLN A 257 6.08 -23.22 -12.18
N PHE A 258 6.70 -23.64 -11.08
CA PHE A 258 6.01 -24.14 -9.88
C PHE A 258 5.89 -23.08 -8.78
N GLN A 259 6.39 -21.87 -9.03
CA GLN A 259 6.24 -20.76 -8.10
C GLN A 259 4.79 -20.29 -8.08
N HIS A 260 4.12 -20.55 -6.97
CA HIS A 260 2.86 -19.90 -6.67
C HIS A 260 3.13 -18.47 -6.19
N PRO A 261 2.33 -17.47 -6.62
CA PRO A 261 2.42 -16.14 -6.06
C PRO A 261 2.30 -16.22 -4.54
N LEU A 262 3.29 -15.66 -3.80
CA LEU A 262 3.27 -15.64 -2.34
C LEU A 262 1.99 -14.98 -1.81
N LEU A 263 1.51 -13.97 -2.54
CA LEU A 263 0.30 -13.24 -2.22
C LEU A 263 -0.85 -13.70 -3.12
N SER A 264 -1.86 -14.31 -2.50
CA SER A 264 -3.12 -14.69 -3.15
C SER A 264 -4.22 -13.71 -2.74
N GLN A 265 -4.93 -13.13 -3.71
CA GLN A 265 -5.99 -12.16 -3.43
C GLN A 265 -7.28 -12.88 -3.02
N GLY A 266 -7.78 -12.58 -1.84
CA GLY A 266 -9.05 -13.07 -1.28
C GLY A 266 -10.20 -12.07 -1.38
N ASP A 267 -11.43 -12.52 -1.10
CA ASP A 267 -12.66 -11.71 -1.16
C ASP A 267 -12.73 -10.60 -0.09
N GLY A 268 -11.81 -10.58 0.88
CA GLY A 268 -11.72 -9.56 1.93
C GLY A 268 -10.59 -8.56 1.75
N ASP A 269 -9.78 -8.70 0.71
CA ASP A 269 -8.56 -7.92 0.54
C ASP A 269 -8.84 -6.52 0.04
N SER A 270 -7.94 -5.59 0.36
CA SER A 270 -7.98 -4.26 -0.24
C SER A 270 -7.84 -4.35 -1.76
N PRO A 271 -8.51 -3.47 -2.54
CA PRO A 271 -8.47 -3.53 -4.01
C PRO A 271 -7.07 -3.34 -4.59
N LEU A 272 -6.14 -2.77 -3.79
CA LEU A 272 -4.76 -2.49 -4.18
C LEU A 272 -3.74 -3.40 -3.50
N ARG A 273 -4.13 -4.47 -2.79
CA ARG A 273 -3.23 -5.32 -1.98
C ARG A 273 -1.95 -5.74 -2.71
N LYS A 274 -2.07 -6.29 -3.92
CA LYS A 274 -0.91 -6.72 -4.71
C LYS A 274 0.04 -5.55 -5.07
N SER A 275 -0.52 -4.39 -5.40
CA SER A 275 0.24 -3.16 -5.68
C SER A 275 0.87 -2.61 -4.41
N ASN A 276 0.18 -2.70 -3.27
CA ASN A 276 0.72 -2.32 -1.96
C ASN A 276 1.92 -3.17 -1.58
N TYR A 277 1.82 -4.51 -1.70
CA TYR A 277 2.91 -5.41 -1.36
C TYR A 277 4.16 -5.20 -2.25
N ASP A 278 3.97 -5.00 -3.55
CA ASP A 278 5.06 -4.65 -4.47
C ASP A 278 5.80 -3.37 -4.02
N LEU A 279 5.07 -2.35 -3.58
CA LEU A 279 5.67 -1.12 -3.05
C LEU A 279 6.32 -1.34 -1.67
N LEU A 280 5.77 -2.18 -0.80
CA LEU A 280 6.40 -2.54 0.48
C LEU A 280 7.74 -3.25 0.25
N GLU A 281 7.78 -4.20 -0.68
CA GLU A 281 9.02 -4.88 -1.10
C GLU A 281 10.05 -3.86 -1.62
N LYS A 282 9.62 -2.99 -2.54
CA LYS A 282 10.46 -1.93 -3.10
C LYS A 282 10.99 -1.01 -1.99
N TYR A 283 10.12 -0.56 -1.09
CA TYR A 283 10.47 0.41 -0.06
C TYR A 283 11.37 -0.19 1.02
N ALA A 284 11.07 -1.40 1.49
CA ALA A 284 11.90 -2.12 2.47
C ALA A 284 13.30 -2.37 1.90
N THR A 285 13.39 -2.73 0.62
CA THR A 285 14.69 -2.93 -0.06
C THR A 285 15.49 -1.63 -0.14
N HIS A 286 14.84 -0.50 -0.46
CA HIS A 286 15.50 0.80 -0.49
C HIS A 286 16.05 1.19 0.89
N VAL A 287 15.21 1.16 1.92
CA VAL A 287 15.61 1.50 3.30
C VAL A 287 16.72 0.56 3.81
N ALA A 288 16.62 -0.73 3.52
CA ALA A 288 17.66 -1.70 3.89
C ALA A 288 19.00 -1.42 3.19
N SER A 289 18.97 -1.07 1.90
CA SER A 289 20.17 -0.72 1.15
C SER A 289 20.88 0.49 1.73
N GLU A 290 20.13 1.53 2.10
CA GLU A 290 20.66 2.75 2.72
C GLU A 290 21.24 2.50 4.13
N ARG A 291 20.57 1.66 4.93
CA ARG A 291 21.09 1.26 6.25
C ARG A 291 22.40 0.47 6.14
N VAL A 292 22.47 -0.49 5.24
CA VAL A 292 23.69 -1.26 4.96
C VAL A 292 24.81 -0.34 4.46
N LEU A 293 24.48 0.63 3.60
CA LEU A 293 25.43 1.62 3.13
C LEU A 293 26.01 2.43 4.31
N HIS A 294 25.14 2.93 5.20
CA HIS A 294 25.57 3.70 6.37
C HIS A 294 26.35 2.84 7.39
N GLU A 295 26.01 1.57 7.56
CA GLU A 295 26.78 0.63 8.37
C GLU A 295 28.20 0.44 7.81
N MET A 296 28.32 0.19 6.50
CA MET A 296 29.62 0.00 5.83
C MET A 296 30.47 1.28 5.85
N GLU A 297 29.86 2.47 5.85
CA GLU A 297 30.56 3.75 5.97
C GLU A 297 31.33 3.86 7.30
N ARG A 298 30.73 3.36 8.38
CA ARG A 298 31.31 3.39 9.74
C ARG A 298 32.47 2.40 9.89
N SER A 299 32.47 1.31 9.11
CA SER A 299 33.51 0.29 9.12
C SER A 299 34.67 0.64 8.19
N ARG A 300 35.89 0.74 8.73
CA ARG A 300 37.09 0.96 7.89
C ARG A 300 37.37 -0.22 6.95
N ALA A 301 37.00 -1.44 7.35
CA ALA A 301 37.21 -2.65 6.56
C ALA A 301 36.31 -2.66 5.30
N ASP A 302 35.10 -2.10 5.41
CA ASP A 302 34.10 -2.15 4.34
C ASP A 302 34.13 -0.93 3.42
N ARG A 303 35.11 -0.03 3.53
CA ARG A 303 35.19 1.21 2.73
C ARG A 303 35.13 0.98 1.21
N HIS A 304 35.73 -0.12 0.74
CA HIS A 304 35.70 -0.49 -0.67
C HIS A 304 34.32 -1.00 -1.09
N SER A 305 33.71 -1.86 -0.28
CA SER A 305 32.34 -2.36 -0.48
C SER A 305 31.30 -1.24 -0.41
N HIS A 306 31.45 -0.30 0.54
CA HIS A 306 30.61 0.91 0.64
C HIS A 306 30.65 1.73 -0.65
N ARG A 307 31.85 2.04 -1.17
CA ARG A 307 31.97 2.81 -2.42
C ARG A 307 31.32 2.09 -3.58
N TRP A 308 31.59 0.79 -3.70
CA TRP A 308 31.03 -0.03 -4.77
C TRP A 308 29.50 -0.12 -4.69
N LEU A 309 28.94 -0.34 -3.49
CA LEU A 309 27.49 -0.39 -3.28
C LEU A 309 26.85 0.96 -3.59
N ARG A 310 27.48 2.07 -3.19
CA ARG A 310 27.00 3.42 -3.53
C ARG A 310 26.93 3.62 -5.04
N GLU A 311 27.98 3.26 -5.77
CA GLU A 311 28.02 3.34 -7.23
C GLU A 311 26.95 2.43 -7.86
N TYR A 312 26.76 1.24 -7.32
CA TYR A 312 25.73 0.30 -7.75
C TYR A 312 24.30 0.86 -7.54
N ILE A 313 24.01 1.45 -6.37
CA ILE A 313 22.73 2.10 -6.07
C ILE A 313 22.48 3.27 -7.03
N VAL A 314 23.49 4.09 -7.32
CA VAL A 314 23.33 5.20 -8.29
C VAL A 314 23.01 4.65 -9.70
N LEU A 315 23.63 3.55 -10.11
CA LEU A 315 23.46 2.99 -11.45
C LEU A 315 22.17 2.19 -11.63
N HIS A 316 21.73 1.46 -10.60
CA HIS A 316 20.63 0.49 -10.67
C HIS A 316 19.43 0.84 -9.79
N GLY A 317 19.56 1.85 -8.94
CA GLY A 317 18.55 2.29 -7.98
C GLY A 317 17.63 3.42 -8.47
N GLU A 318 17.75 3.86 -9.72
CA GLU A 318 16.84 4.88 -10.31
C GLU A 318 15.37 4.51 -10.09
N GLY A 319 15.06 3.20 -10.15
CA GLY A 319 13.73 2.69 -9.92
C GLY A 319 13.15 2.92 -8.52
N PHE A 320 13.98 3.15 -7.50
CA PHE A 320 13.52 3.29 -6.12
C PHE A 320 12.68 4.57 -5.92
N GLU A 321 13.08 5.68 -6.52
CA GLU A 321 12.38 6.94 -6.37
C GLU A 321 11.27 7.10 -7.40
N GLY A 322 10.12 7.69 -7.04
CA GLY A 322 9.06 8.00 -8.00
C GLY A 322 8.24 6.81 -8.54
N ASP A 323 7.49 7.09 -9.62
CA ASP A 323 6.49 6.22 -10.24
C ASP A 323 7.12 5.25 -11.25
N HIS A 324 7.88 4.30 -10.72
CA HIS A 324 8.45 3.20 -11.50
C HIS A 324 7.53 1.98 -11.45
N GLY A 325 7.56 1.14 -12.49
CA GLY A 325 6.72 -0.06 -12.58
C GLY A 325 6.96 -1.08 -11.46
N HIS A 326 6.26 -2.21 -11.56
CA HIS A 326 6.33 -3.28 -10.56
C HIS A 326 7.67 -4.02 -10.56
N GLY A 327 8.03 -4.58 -9.40
CA GLY A 327 9.14 -5.51 -9.24
C GLY A 327 10.52 -4.85 -9.15
N VAL A 328 10.60 -3.54 -8.91
CA VAL A 328 11.89 -2.81 -8.83
C VAL A 328 12.81 -3.38 -7.75
N GLY A 329 12.32 -3.55 -6.52
CA GLY A 329 13.14 -4.07 -5.41
C GLY A 329 13.71 -5.45 -5.72
N ARG A 330 12.87 -6.33 -6.29
CA ARG A 330 13.26 -7.66 -6.75
C ARG A 330 14.30 -7.63 -7.87
N ALA A 331 14.10 -6.77 -8.86
CA ALA A 331 15.02 -6.61 -9.99
C ALA A 331 16.39 -6.09 -9.51
N PHE A 332 16.40 -5.13 -8.58
CA PHE A 332 17.62 -4.60 -7.97
C PHE A 332 18.43 -5.71 -7.27
N LEU A 333 17.78 -6.51 -6.41
CA LEU A 333 18.41 -7.62 -5.69
C LEU A 333 18.88 -8.74 -6.63
N ARG A 334 18.11 -9.09 -7.66
CA ARG A 334 18.54 -10.06 -8.68
C ARG A 334 19.76 -9.58 -9.46
N GLY A 335 19.80 -8.29 -9.81
CA GLY A 335 20.97 -7.68 -10.43
C GLY A 335 22.19 -7.78 -9.52
N LEU A 336 22.00 -7.55 -8.22
CA LEU A 336 23.08 -7.56 -7.24
C LEU A 336 23.63 -8.97 -7.02
N LEU A 337 22.75 -9.97 -6.91
CA LEU A 337 23.12 -11.39 -6.83
C LEU A 337 23.85 -11.87 -8.10
N SER A 338 23.55 -11.30 -9.26
CA SER A 338 24.16 -11.67 -10.54
C SER A 338 25.43 -10.88 -10.86
N ALA A 339 25.80 -9.91 -10.03
CA ALA A 339 26.97 -9.08 -10.27
C ALA A 339 28.27 -9.87 -10.01
N PRO A 340 29.29 -9.76 -10.88
CA PRO A 340 30.52 -10.50 -10.70
C PRO A 340 31.35 -9.94 -9.52
N PRO A 341 32.11 -10.80 -8.80
CA PRO A 341 33.08 -10.34 -7.82
C PRO A 341 34.09 -9.37 -8.45
N SER A 342 34.39 -8.28 -7.73
CA SER A 342 35.23 -7.20 -8.24
C SER A 342 36.48 -7.04 -7.38
N VAL A 343 37.66 -6.93 -8.00
CA VAL A 343 38.91 -6.67 -7.28
C VAL A 343 39.26 -5.20 -7.37
N VAL A 344 39.25 -4.50 -6.24
CA VAL A 344 39.62 -3.08 -6.19
C VAL A 344 41.10 -2.95 -5.83
N PRO A 345 41.88 -2.19 -6.62
CA PRO A 345 43.28 -1.96 -6.31
C PRO A 345 43.43 -1.22 -4.97
N PRO A 346 44.54 -1.44 -4.27
CA PRO A 346 44.79 -0.79 -2.98
C PRO A 346 44.84 0.74 -3.11
N GLN A 347 44.21 1.45 -2.18
CA GLN A 347 44.39 2.90 -2.05
C GLN A 347 45.71 3.20 -1.33
N GLY A 348 46.79 3.35 -2.09
CA GLY A 348 48.09 3.78 -1.59
C GLY A 348 49.24 2.82 -1.92
N LYS A 349 50.48 3.28 -1.70
CA LYS A 349 51.69 2.48 -1.94
C LYS A 349 51.78 1.36 -0.89
N GLY A 350 51.55 0.12 -1.32
CA GLY A 350 51.74 -1.08 -0.50
C GLY A 350 50.47 -1.70 0.12
N GLY A 351 49.27 -1.23 -0.22
CA GLY A 351 48.05 -1.91 0.20
C GLY A 351 47.86 -3.25 -0.52
N ARG A 352 47.06 -4.15 0.05
CA ARG A 352 46.63 -5.39 -0.62
C ARG A 352 45.37 -5.12 -1.46
N PRO A 353 45.22 -5.76 -2.63
CA PRO A 353 43.96 -5.70 -3.36
C PRO A 353 42.82 -6.24 -2.49
N THR A 354 41.66 -5.60 -2.56
CA THR A 354 40.46 -6.02 -1.81
C THR A 354 39.48 -6.64 -2.79
N LEU A 355 39.02 -7.85 -2.49
CA LEU A 355 37.94 -8.50 -3.24
C LEU A 355 36.60 -8.04 -2.66
N ILE A 356 35.73 -7.55 -3.52
CA ILE A 356 34.34 -7.21 -3.21
C ILE A 356 33.48 -8.35 -3.72
N ASP A 357 32.64 -8.89 -2.83
CA ASP A 357 31.68 -9.95 -3.14
C ASP A 357 30.24 -9.38 -3.10
N PRO A 358 29.62 -9.13 -4.27
CA PRO A 358 28.23 -8.66 -4.34
C PRO A 358 27.22 -9.61 -3.69
N LEU A 359 27.52 -10.91 -3.63
CA LEU A 359 26.65 -11.90 -3.01
C LEU A 359 26.54 -11.67 -1.49
N ASP A 360 27.66 -11.37 -0.83
CA ASP A 360 27.69 -11.00 0.59
C ASP A 360 26.90 -9.70 0.83
N ILE A 361 27.06 -8.70 -0.04
CA ILE A 361 26.32 -7.43 0.06
C ILE A 361 24.81 -7.67 -0.10
N ALA A 362 24.40 -8.49 -1.07
CA ALA A 362 22.99 -8.85 -1.26
C ALA A 362 22.41 -9.57 -0.04
N ALA A 363 23.16 -10.52 0.54
CA ALA A 363 22.77 -11.23 1.75
C ALA A 363 22.56 -10.27 2.93
N ARG A 364 23.47 -9.30 3.13
CA ARG A 364 23.33 -8.26 4.16
C ARG A 364 22.09 -7.40 3.95
N ILE A 365 21.83 -6.95 2.72
CA ILE A 365 20.63 -6.14 2.39
C ILE A 365 19.36 -6.94 2.65
N MET A 366 19.31 -8.23 2.27
CA MET A 366 18.14 -9.07 2.54
C MET A 366 17.92 -9.30 4.04
N ALA A 367 18.98 -9.49 4.81
CA ALA A 367 18.90 -9.59 6.27
C ALA A 367 18.35 -8.28 6.88
N GLU A 368 18.88 -7.12 6.46
CA GLU A 368 18.40 -5.83 6.94
C GLU A 368 16.97 -5.53 6.46
N ARG A 369 16.58 -6.01 5.28
CA ARG A 369 15.20 -5.92 4.77
C ARG A 369 14.22 -6.62 5.70
N GLN A 370 14.60 -7.76 6.29
CA GLN A 370 13.77 -8.44 7.29
C GLN A 370 13.67 -7.60 8.57
N VAL A 371 14.78 -7.04 9.05
CA VAL A 371 14.79 -6.16 10.23
C VAL A 371 13.90 -4.93 10.03
N VAL A 372 13.93 -4.32 8.84
CA VAL A 372 13.03 -3.21 8.46
C VAL A 372 11.58 -3.67 8.47
N ALA A 373 11.27 -4.83 7.91
CA ALA A 373 9.93 -5.39 7.88
C ALA A 373 9.38 -5.60 9.30
N ASP A 374 10.16 -6.22 10.18
CA ASP A 374 9.75 -6.49 11.57
C ASP A 374 9.53 -5.18 12.35
N ALA A 375 10.38 -4.17 12.15
CA ALA A 375 10.20 -2.85 12.75
C ALA A 375 8.92 -2.16 12.25
N TRP A 376 8.59 -2.31 10.97
CA TRP A 376 7.36 -1.77 10.39
C TRP A 376 6.11 -2.49 10.88
N VAL A 377 6.16 -3.81 11.08
CA VAL A 377 5.06 -4.56 11.71
C VAL A 377 4.73 -3.94 13.07
N GLY A 378 5.74 -3.71 13.93
CA GLY A 378 5.52 -3.06 15.23
C GLY A 378 4.93 -1.66 15.12
N ALA A 379 5.43 -0.83 14.20
CA ALA A 379 4.88 0.52 14.00
C ALA A 379 3.44 0.50 13.44
N LEU A 380 3.06 -0.52 12.67
CA LEU A 380 1.72 -0.69 12.11
C LEU A 380 0.71 -1.18 13.15
N GLU A 381 1.15 -1.89 14.21
CA GLU A 381 0.29 -2.28 15.34
C GLU A 381 -0.21 -1.06 16.13
N GLU A 382 0.55 0.04 16.13
CA GLU A 382 0.23 1.28 16.87
C GLU A 382 -0.77 2.20 16.14
N VAL A 383 -1.09 1.94 14.87
CA VAL A 383 -1.88 2.86 14.01
C VAL A 383 -3.25 3.19 14.60
N GLU A 384 -3.92 2.24 15.23
CA GLU A 384 -5.22 2.49 15.89
C GLU A 384 -5.05 3.39 17.13
N GLU A 385 -4.02 3.15 17.94
CA GLU A 385 -3.74 3.95 19.13
C GLU A 385 -3.33 5.39 18.75
N ASP A 386 -2.56 5.53 17.68
CA ASP A 386 -2.18 6.79 17.07
C ASP A 386 -3.42 7.62 16.65
N HIS A 387 -4.41 6.99 16.03
CA HIS A 387 -5.67 7.66 15.69
C HIS A 387 -6.41 8.16 16.94
N LEU A 388 -6.43 7.37 18.02
CA LEU A 388 -7.02 7.77 19.30
C LEU A 388 -6.25 8.91 19.96
N ALA A 389 -4.91 8.89 19.91
CA ALA A 389 -4.06 9.96 20.40
C ALA A 389 -4.29 11.25 19.62
N MET A 390 -4.33 11.18 18.29
CA MET A 390 -4.68 12.30 17.41
C MET A 390 -6.06 12.87 17.76
N ARG A 391 -7.08 12.01 17.91
CA ARG A 391 -8.44 12.45 18.27
C ARG A 391 -8.47 13.19 19.61
N ARG A 392 -7.78 12.67 20.62
CA ARG A 392 -7.65 13.31 21.94
C ARG A 392 -7.02 14.70 21.80
N ARG A 393 -5.93 14.81 21.04
CA ARG A 393 -5.25 16.07 20.79
C ARG A 393 -6.16 17.10 20.11
N VAL A 394 -6.86 16.71 19.04
CA VAL A 394 -7.79 17.62 18.35
C VAL A 394 -8.90 18.11 19.28
N LEU A 395 -9.48 17.23 20.10
CA LEU A 395 -10.51 17.64 21.06
C LEU A 395 -9.96 18.60 22.11
N GLN A 396 -8.76 18.33 22.62
CA GLN A 396 -8.09 19.23 23.56
C GLN A 396 -7.83 20.61 22.94
N ASP A 397 -7.31 20.66 21.72
CA ASP A 397 -7.08 21.91 20.99
C ASP A 397 -8.39 22.72 20.81
N CYS A 398 -9.52 22.03 20.53
CA CYS A 398 -10.83 22.68 20.43
C CYS A 398 -11.29 23.26 21.77
N PHE A 399 -11.15 22.53 22.88
CA PHE A 399 -11.51 23.05 24.20
C PHE A 399 -10.66 24.26 24.60
N GLU A 400 -9.36 24.23 24.32
CA GLU A 400 -8.46 25.35 24.61
C GLU A 400 -8.83 26.58 23.76
N ALA A 401 -9.17 26.39 22.48
CA ALA A 401 -9.63 27.48 21.62
C ALA A 401 -10.96 28.11 22.11
N ASP A 402 -11.93 27.28 22.53
CA ASP A 402 -13.20 27.74 23.07
C ASP A 402 -13.03 28.51 24.38
N MET A 403 -12.14 28.02 25.27
CA MET A 403 -11.80 28.73 26.51
C MET A 403 -11.18 30.09 26.24
N ILE A 404 -10.26 30.18 25.27
CA ILE A 404 -9.63 31.44 24.87
C ILE A 404 -10.68 32.40 24.29
N SER A 405 -11.57 31.91 23.40
CA SER A 405 -12.64 32.72 22.82
C SER A 405 -13.60 33.26 23.88
N ALA A 406 -13.90 32.50 24.93
CA ALA A 406 -14.76 32.93 26.02
C ALA A 406 -14.13 34.07 26.84
N VAL A 407 -12.84 33.97 27.18
CA VAL A 407 -12.11 35.01 27.92
C VAL A 407 -12.09 36.34 27.15
N PHE A 408 -11.88 36.31 25.83
CA PHE A 408 -11.89 37.52 25.02
C PHE A 408 -13.30 38.11 24.79
N SER A 409 -14.35 37.30 24.90
CA SER A 409 -15.73 37.79 24.76
C SER A 409 -16.19 38.62 25.97
N GLU A 410 -15.60 38.41 27.15
CA GLU A 410 -15.95 39.16 28.38
C GLU A 410 -15.29 40.55 28.44
N GLU A 411 -14.21 40.79 27.70
CA GLU A 411 -13.51 42.09 27.68
C GLU A 411 -14.15 43.13 26.73
N GLU A 412 -15.08 42.71 25.86
CA GLU A 412 -15.74 43.59 24.87
C GLU A 412 -17.12 44.15 25.31
N GLU A 413 -17.59 43.89 26.53
CA GLU A 413 -18.78 44.57 27.08
C GLU A 413 -18.40 45.82 27.90
N PRO A 414 -18.63 47.06 27.40
CA PRO A 414 -18.31 48.31 28.10
C PRO A 414 -19.30 48.73 29.20
#